data_AF-A0A1H1BWC9-F1
#
_entry.id   AF-A0A1H1BWC9-F1
#
_cell.length_a   1.000
_cell.length_b   1.000
_cell.length_c   1.000
_cell.angle_alpha   90.00
_cell.angle_beta   90.00
_cell.angle_gamma   90.00
#
_symmetry.space_group_name_H-M   'P 1'
#
loop_
_entity.id
_entity.type
_entity.pdbx_description
1 polymer ?
#
loop_
_entity_poly.entity_id
_entity_poly.type
_entity_poly.pdbx_seq_one_letter_code
_entity_poly.pdbx_strand_id
1 'polypeptide(L)'
;MDTLADIRAVLALAHERIERGALREDPRVFMDQLWRQVYDAAPDDLQPYVWSRLADFAAQLGTQGDPEPARRPLRAPPEVHARR
;
A
#
# COMPACT_ATOMS: atom_id res chain seq x y z
N MET A 1 -5.20 -21.04 8.95
CA MET A 1 -5.55 -19.60 8.97
C MET A 1 -6.22 -19.31 7.66
N ASP A 2 -7.32 -18.56 7.68
CA ASP A 2 -8.08 -18.23 6.48
C ASP A 2 -7.59 -16.87 5.99
N THR A 3 -6.60 -16.89 5.09
CA THR A 3 -5.88 -15.69 4.63
C THR A 3 -6.82 -14.61 4.09
N LEU A 4 -7.94 -15.01 3.46
CA LEU A 4 -8.95 -14.06 2.99
C LEU A 4 -9.71 -13.39 4.15
N ALA A 5 -10.15 -14.17 5.13
CA ALA A 5 -10.82 -13.63 6.31
C ALA A 5 -9.89 -12.68 7.09
N ASP A 6 -8.62 -13.04 7.23
CA ASP A 6 -7.61 -12.22 7.90
C ASP A 6 -7.37 -10.89 7.15
N ILE A 7 -7.19 -10.93 5.82
CA ILE A 7 -7.06 -9.73 4.99
C ILE A 7 -8.31 -8.84 5.09
N ARG A 8 -9.51 -9.44 5.04
CA ARG A 8 -10.78 -8.70 5.15
C ARG A 8 -10.91 -8.02 6.51
N ALA A 9 -10.50 -8.67 7.59
CA ALA A 9 -10.53 -8.09 8.93
C ALA A 9 -9.59 -6.88 9.03
N VAL A 10 -8.37 -6.97 8.50
CA VAL A 10 -7.41 -5.85 8.48
C VAL A 10 -7.94 -4.68 7.65
N LEU A 11 -8.47 -4.94 6.45
CA LEU A 11 -9.04 -3.90 5.59
C LEU A 11 -10.28 -3.25 6.21
N ALA A 12 -11.12 -4.00 6.92
CA ALA A 12 -12.28 -3.47 7.63
C ALA A 12 -11.86 -2.52 8.76
N LEU A 13 -10.86 -2.92 9.55
CA LEU A 13 -10.32 -2.08 10.62
C LEU A 13 -9.68 -0.80 10.07
N ALA A 14 -8.95 -0.89 8.95
CA ALA A 14 -8.38 0.26 8.27
C ALA A 14 -9.48 1.23 7.81
N HIS A 15 -10.54 0.72 7.17
CA HIS A 15 -11.67 1.53 6.74
C HIS A 15 -12.31 2.27 7.91
N GLU A 16 -12.57 1.59 9.02
CA GLU A 16 -13.15 2.22 10.22
C GLU A 16 -12.26 3.34 10.78
N ARG A 17 -10.94 3.18 10.76
CA ARG A 17 -10.00 4.23 11.22
C ARG A 17 -10.03 5.45 10.31
N ILE A 18 -10.11 5.24 9.00
CA ILE A 18 -10.20 6.31 8.00
C ILE A 18 -11.51 7.08 8.18
N GLU A 19 -12.65 6.38 8.21
CA GLU A 19 -13.99 6.98 8.35
C GLU A 19 -14.14 7.81 9.64
N ARG A 20 -13.51 7.35 10.73
CA ARG A 20 -13.54 8.07 12.01
C ARG A 20 -12.53 9.21 12.09
N GLY A 21 -11.69 9.41 11.08
CA GLY A 21 -10.57 10.35 11.13
C GLY A 21 -9.58 10.05 12.25
N ALA A 22 -9.49 8.78 12.69
CA ALA A 22 -8.74 8.35 13.86
C ALA A 22 -7.29 7.96 13.54
N LEU A 23 -6.72 8.50 12.47
CA LEU A 23 -5.33 8.31 12.11
C LEU A 23 -4.44 9.17 13.00
N ARG A 24 -3.58 8.51 13.79
CA ARG A 24 -2.59 9.18 14.64
C ARG A 24 -1.31 9.54 13.89
N GLU A 25 -1.07 8.83 12.79
CA GLU A 25 0.13 8.93 11.95
C GLU A 25 -0.20 9.63 10.64
N ASP A 26 0.84 10.03 9.90
CA ASP A 26 0.69 10.61 8.57
C ASP A 26 -0.03 9.62 7.63
N PRO A 27 -1.04 10.07 6.84
CA PRO A 27 -1.80 9.19 5.96
C PRO A 27 -0.94 8.38 4.97
N ARG A 28 0.19 8.90 4.49
CA ARG A 28 1.11 8.16 3.60
C ARG A 28 1.84 7.05 4.36
N VAL A 29 2.26 7.34 5.59
CA VAL A 29 2.92 6.35 6.48
C VAL A 29 1.95 5.23 6.86
N PHE A 30 0.69 5.57 7.15
CA PHE A 30 -0.37 4.59 7.36
C PHE A 30 -0.57 3.70 6.13
N MET A 31 -0.68 4.31 4.93
CA MET A 31 -0.88 3.57 3.69
C MET A 31 0.30 2.66 3.35
N ASP A 32 1.56 3.06 3.53
CA ASP A 32 2.75 2.21 3.29
C ASP A 32 2.74 0.97 4.20
N GLN A 33 2.42 1.15 5.48
CA GLN A 33 2.32 0.04 6.44
C GLN A 33 1.19 -0.91 6.09
N LEU A 34 0.00 -0.37 5.80
CA LEU A 34 -1.15 -1.16 5.40
C LEU A 34 -0.84 -1.95 4.12
N TRP A 35 -0.17 -1.33 3.16
CA TRP A 35 0.20 -1.99 1.90
C TRP A 35 1.10 -3.20 2.14
N ARG A 36 2.19 -3.05 2.90
CA ARG A 36 3.07 -4.17 3.28
C ARG A 36 2.34 -5.25 4.08
N GLN A 37 1.40 -4.85 4.93
CA GLN A 37 0.68 -5.81 5.77
C GLN A 37 -0.29 -6.68 4.96
N VAL A 38 -1.04 -6.10 4.02
CA VAL A 38 -2.09 -6.84 3.30
C VAL A 38 -1.69 -7.31 1.91
N TYR A 39 -0.86 -6.55 1.18
CA TYR A 39 -0.53 -6.87 -0.21
C TYR A 39 0.62 -7.88 -0.29
N ASP A 40 1.68 -7.72 0.51
CA ASP A 40 2.79 -8.70 0.55
C ASP A 40 2.33 -10.06 1.12
N ALA A 41 1.28 -10.07 1.94
CA ALA A 41 0.69 -11.28 2.50
C ALA A 41 -0.44 -11.89 1.65
N ALA A 42 -0.92 -11.18 0.61
CA ALA A 42 -2.02 -11.65 -0.21
C ALA A 42 -1.55 -12.66 -1.27
N PRO A 43 -2.26 -13.81 -1.40
CA PRO A 43 -2.14 -14.66 -2.58
C PRO A 43 -2.40 -13.87 -3.88
N ASP A 44 -1.74 -14.25 -4.97
CA ASP A 44 -1.84 -13.54 -6.26
C ASP A 44 -3.30 -13.40 -6.73
N ASP A 45 -4.14 -14.42 -6.53
CA ASP A 45 -5.57 -14.38 -6.89
C ASP A 45 -6.37 -13.31 -6.12
N LEU A 46 -5.89 -12.90 -4.93
CA LEU A 46 -6.54 -11.88 -4.10
C LEU A 46 -5.94 -10.48 -4.30
N GLN A 47 -4.77 -10.36 -4.93
CA GLN A 47 -4.11 -9.06 -5.15
C GLN A 47 -4.99 -8.04 -5.89
N PRO A 48 -5.81 -8.40 -6.92
CA PRO A 48 -6.69 -7.43 -7.57
C PRO A 48 -7.71 -6.81 -6.61
N TYR A 49 -8.28 -7.63 -5.73
CA TYR A 49 -9.22 -7.18 -4.70
C TYR A 49 -8.53 -6.27 -3.68
N VAL A 50 -7.38 -6.71 -3.16
CA VAL A 50 -6.62 -5.94 -2.16
C VAL A 50 -6.16 -4.60 -2.73
N TRP A 51 -5.65 -4.59 -3.97
CA TRP A 51 -5.25 -3.37 -4.66
C TRP A 51 -6.41 -2.37 -4.76
N SER A 52 -7.59 -2.81 -5.18
CA SER A 52 -8.77 -1.94 -5.31
C SER A 52 -9.11 -1.26 -3.98
N ARG A 53 -9.09 -2.02 -2.88
CA ARG A 53 -9.41 -1.47 -1.55
C ARG A 53 -8.38 -0.46 -1.05
N LEU A 54 -7.11 -0.71 -1.33
CA LEU A 54 -6.04 0.21 -0.96
C LEU A 54 -6.08 1.49 -1.79
N ALA A 55 -6.42 1.40 -3.09
CA ALA A 55 -6.63 2.56 -3.94
C ALA A 55 -7.80 3.42 -3.42
N ASP A 56 -8.92 2.80 -3.02
CA ASP A 56 -10.05 3.52 -2.42
C ASP A 56 -9.63 4.29 -1.17
N PHE A 57 -8.83 3.68 -0.30
CA PHE A 57 -8.32 4.33 0.91
C PHE A 57 -7.36 5.48 0.59
N ALA A 58 -6.47 5.30 -0.39
CA ALA A 58 -5.57 6.35 -0.82
C ALA A 58 -6.33 7.57 -1.38
N ALA A 59 -7.41 7.33 -2.12
CA ALA A 59 -8.29 8.38 -2.62
C ALA A 59 -9.02 9.10 -1.48
N GLN A 60 -9.59 8.37 -0.52
CA GLN A 60 -10.27 8.94 0.66
C GLN A 60 -9.35 9.80 1.51
N LEU A 61 -8.10 9.38 1.67
CA LEU A 61 -7.10 10.09 2.45
C LEU A 61 -6.42 11.24 1.67
N GLY A 62 -6.76 11.43 0.40
CA GLY A 62 -6.11 12.44 -0.45
C GLY A 62 -4.63 12.16 -0.70
N THR A 63 -4.16 10.93 -0.47
CA THR A 63 -2.76 10.53 -0.73
C THR A 63 -2.55 10.12 -2.19
N GLN A 64 -3.61 10.07 -2.99
CA GLN A 64 -3.56 9.81 -4.41
C GLN A 64 -3.15 11.09 -5.16
N GLY A 65 -1.84 11.26 -5.38
CA GLY A 65 -1.34 12.23 -6.36
C GLY A 65 -0.59 13.45 -5.84
N ASP A 66 0.04 13.39 -4.66
CA ASP A 66 1.05 14.39 -4.30
C ASP A 66 2.43 13.72 -4.19
N PRO A 67 3.19 13.64 -5.30
CA PRO A 67 4.59 13.27 -5.27
C PRO A 67 5.37 14.42 -4.65
N GLU A 68 5.48 14.44 -3.32
CA GLU A 68 6.51 15.22 -2.65
C GLU A 68 7.88 14.86 -3.27
N PRO A 69 8.57 15.80 -3.93
CA PRO A 69 9.73 15.48 -4.75
C PRO A 69 11.01 15.48 -3.89
N ALA A 70 11.19 14.53 -2.97
CA ALA A 70 12.46 14.42 -2.25
C ALA A 70 12.71 13.07 -1.55
N ARG A 71 13.13 12.06 -2.32
CA ARG A 71 14.34 11.24 -2.03
C ARG A 71 14.58 10.24 -3.17
N ARG A 72 15.29 10.73 -4.18
CA ARG A 72 16.24 10.07 -5.09
C ARG A 72 16.19 8.52 -5.14
N PRO A 73 15.90 7.92 -6.31
CA PRO A 73 16.09 6.48 -6.50
C PRO A 73 17.59 6.21 -6.65
N LEU A 74 18.15 5.36 -5.79
CA LEU A 74 19.52 4.88 -5.95
C LEU A 74 19.53 3.36 -5.95
N ARG A 75 18.95 2.80 -7.01
CA ARG A 75 19.35 1.53 -7.62
C ARG A 75 18.91 1.55 -9.08
N ALA A 76 19.73 2.19 -9.92
CA ALA A 76 19.80 1.77 -11.31
C ALA A 76 20.27 0.30 -11.33
N PRO A 77 19.69 -0.57 -12.16
CA PRO A 77 20.24 -1.91 -12.37
C PRO A 77 21.69 -1.76 -12.88
N PRO A 78 22.64 -2.62 -12.45
CA PRO A 78 24.00 -2.52 -12.95
C PRO A 78 24.00 -2.74 -14.46
N GLU A 79 24.42 -1.73 -15.21
CA GLU A 79 24.78 -1.86 -16.62
C GLU A 79 25.96 -2.82 -16.71
N VAL A 80 25.66 -4.10 -16.95
CA VAL A 80 26.68 -5.09 -17.27
C VAL A 80 27.02 -4.89 -18.74
N HIS A 81 28.23 -4.37 -18.98
CA HIS A 81 28.87 -4.30 -20.28
C HIS A 81 28.65 -5.55 -21.14
N ALA A 82 28.21 -5.35 -22.37
CA ALA A 82 28.55 -6.24 -23.48
C ALA A 82 29.22 -5.42 -24.59
N ARG A 83 30.54 -5.29 -24.46
CA ARG A 83 31.47 -4.98 -25.55
C ARG A 83 31.36 -6.11 -26.59
N ARG A 84 31.05 -5.80 -27.85
CA ARG A 84 31.92 -6.12 -28.99
C ARG A 84 31.50 -5.37 -30.25
#